data_AF-A0A965RC27-F1
#
_entry.id   AF-A0A965RC27-F1
#
_cell.length_a   1.000
_cell.length_b   1.000
_cell.length_c   1.000
_cell.angle_alpha   90.00
_cell.angle_beta   90.00
_cell.angle_gamma   90.00
#
_symmetry.space_group_name_H-M   'P 1'
#
loop_
_entity.id
_entity.type
_entity.pdbx_description
1 polymer ?
#
loop_
_entity_poly.entity_id
_entity_poly.type
_entity_poly.pdbx_seq_one_letter_code
_entity_poly.pdbx_strand_id
1 'polypeptide(L)'
;VDDYKERTRMISVRVFCIGIGTMIGISTQRLAEILGGDAQGYAQMGLIIGVFVFFFMALTFFGTAGGRQHARETQRVSLAEQLRTGFANKPFAALLGTKFTQLFGLFTSTAMSIFVVKYVLGKENPGEWMIYFTAVSFIGQTLSIPMWTWITNKVEKRAAYMLSTAAFCLMSLTWLVASPQESIYIFLLRALLKGFAAGGLLLLGQSMLPDTIEYDYRRTGLRREGVFSGLYSVVEKVASSFAPTLLGLGYAWFGFQSKAPVQTTEAIDGIRYCAAFLPCFYFGISLIPLWFYRLDEKTLKSAQRA
;
A
#
# COMPACT_ATOMS: atom_id res chain seq x y z
N VAL A 1 24.25 -4.30 -2.07
CA VAL A 1 24.08 -5.42 -1.12
C VAL A 1 23.71 -6.63 -1.93
N ASP A 2 24.51 -7.68 -1.87
CA ASP A 2 24.38 -8.82 -2.79
C ASP A 2 23.58 -9.98 -2.18
N ASP A 3 23.36 -9.97 -0.85
CA ASP A 3 22.53 -10.96 -0.17
C ASP A 3 21.03 -10.62 -0.23
N TYR A 4 20.26 -11.60 -0.71
CA TYR A 4 18.79 -11.59 -0.81
C TYR A 4 18.11 -11.36 0.54
N LYS A 5 18.63 -11.98 1.61
CA LYS A 5 18.06 -11.86 2.96
C LYS A 5 18.35 -10.48 3.56
N GLU A 6 19.55 -9.95 3.33
CA GLU A 6 19.93 -8.62 3.80
C GLU A 6 19.12 -7.51 3.11
N ARG A 7 18.84 -7.63 1.80
CA ARG A 7 17.92 -6.71 1.09
C ARG A 7 16.53 -6.69 1.72
N THR A 8 15.98 -7.86 2.02
CA THR A 8 14.67 -7.97 2.66
C THR A 8 14.67 -7.33 4.05
N ARG A 9 15.76 -7.49 4.83
CA ARG A 9 15.93 -6.85 6.14
C ARG A 9 16.06 -5.32 6.04
N MET A 10 16.75 -4.78 5.04
CA MET A 10 16.81 -3.33 4.84
C MET A 10 15.45 -2.75 4.46
N ILE A 11 14.71 -3.44 3.58
CA ILE A 11 13.35 -3.03 3.21
C ILE A 11 12.41 -3.08 4.42
N SER A 12 12.51 -4.08 5.29
CA SER A 12 11.65 -4.15 6.47
C SER A 12 11.88 -2.99 7.44
N VAL A 13 13.14 -2.58 7.68
CA VAL A 13 13.46 -1.37 8.46
C VAL A 13 12.88 -0.12 7.82
N ARG A 14 13.04 0.04 6.50
CA ARG A 14 12.46 1.17 5.76
C ARG A 14 10.93 1.22 5.91
N VAL A 15 10.25 0.10 5.74
CA VAL A 15 8.78 0.01 5.86
C VAL A 15 8.33 0.31 7.29
N PHE A 16 9.07 -0.15 8.29
CA PHE A 16 8.82 0.19 9.70
C PHE A 16 8.93 1.70 9.96
N CYS A 17 9.97 2.37 9.44
CA CYS A 17 10.11 3.83 9.53
C CYS A 17 8.99 4.57 8.79
N ILE A 18 8.53 4.07 7.65
CA ILE A 18 7.35 4.62 6.93
C ILE A 18 6.10 4.53 7.81
N GLY A 19 5.90 3.41 8.52
CA GLY A 19 4.81 3.24 9.48
C GLY A 19 4.81 4.32 10.56
N ILE A 20 5.97 4.55 11.20
CA ILE A 20 6.13 5.61 12.23
C ILE A 20 5.86 6.99 11.64
N GLY A 21 6.44 7.31 10.48
CA GLY A 21 6.24 8.61 9.83
C GLY A 21 4.77 8.88 9.48
N THR A 22 4.05 7.84 9.04
CA THR A 22 2.62 7.95 8.73
C THR A 22 1.79 8.20 9.99
N MET A 23 2.15 7.58 11.12
CA MET A 23 1.49 7.84 12.41
C MET A 23 1.65 9.28 12.86
N ILE A 24 2.86 9.83 12.76
CA ILE A 24 3.11 11.25 13.03
C ILE A 24 2.25 12.12 12.10
N GLY A 25 2.18 11.77 10.81
CA GLY A 25 1.40 12.48 9.81
C GLY A 25 -0.10 12.53 10.10
N ILE A 26 -0.69 11.50 10.71
CA ILE A 26 -2.12 11.55 11.10
C ILE A 26 -2.33 12.50 12.29
N SER A 27 -1.35 12.59 13.20
CA SER A 27 -1.42 13.48 14.36
C SER A 27 -1.24 14.97 14.01
N THR A 28 -0.77 15.31 12.80
CA THR A 28 -0.57 16.73 12.43
C THR A 28 -1.88 17.49 12.29
N GLN A 29 -2.97 16.84 11.91
CA GLN A 29 -4.29 17.49 11.87
C GLN A 29 -4.69 18.00 13.27
N ARG A 30 -4.42 17.19 14.30
CA ARG A 30 -4.69 17.58 15.69
C ARG A 30 -3.78 18.72 16.14
N LEU A 31 -2.54 18.77 15.64
CA LEU A 31 -1.64 19.88 15.89
C LEU A 31 -2.20 21.20 15.31
N ALA A 32 -2.74 21.19 14.09
CA ALA A 32 -3.39 22.38 13.52
C ALA A 32 -4.59 22.86 14.35
N GLU A 33 -5.39 21.92 14.87
CA GLU A 33 -6.52 22.25 15.75
C GLU A 33 -6.08 22.89 17.07
N ILE A 34 -5.00 22.39 17.70
CA ILE A 34 -4.44 22.96 18.93
C ILE A 34 -3.88 24.37 18.69
N LEU A 35 -3.34 24.62 17.49
CA LEU A 35 -2.77 25.91 17.08
C LEU A 35 -3.84 26.94 16.64
N GLY A 36 -5.13 26.61 16.77
CA GLY A 36 -6.25 27.53 16.50
C GLY A 36 -7.24 27.05 15.45
N GLY A 37 -6.89 26.05 14.62
CA GLY A 37 -7.77 25.48 13.60
C GLY A 37 -8.14 26.41 12.43
N ASP A 38 -7.57 27.61 12.41
CA ASP A 38 -7.75 28.63 11.39
C ASP A 38 -6.57 28.63 10.38
N ALA A 39 -6.62 29.53 9.39
CA ALA A 39 -5.58 29.62 8.37
C ALA A 39 -4.18 29.85 8.98
N GLN A 40 -4.08 30.56 10.11
CA GLN A 40 -2.82 30.76 10.83
C GLN A 40 -2.35 29.48 11.53
N GLY A 41 -3.24 28.72 12.18
CA GLY A 41 -2.92 27.42 12.77
C GLY A 41 -2.37 26.41 11.74
N TYR A 42 -2.97 26.36 10.55
CA TYR A 42 -2.44 25.54 9.44
C TYR A 42 -1.09 26.05 8.91
N ALA A 43 -0.88 27.36 8.85
CA ALA A 43 0.40 27.94 8.43
C ALA A 43 1.54 27.61 9.43
N GLN A 44 1.26 27.72 10.74
CA GLN A 44 2.21 27.35 11.79
C GLN A 44 2.51 25.85 11.79
N MET A 45 1.48 25.01 11.66
CA MET A 45 1.65 23.56 11.48
C MET A 45 2.56 23.26 10.28
N GLY A 46 2.31 23.91 9.14
CA GLY A 46 3.11 23.76 7.93
C GLY A 46 4.58 24.13 8.14
N LEU A 47 4.86 25.19 8.91
CA LEU A 47 6.23 25.60 9.24
C LEU A 47 6.94 24.57 10.13
N ILE A 48 6.27 24.05 11.17
CA ILE A 48 6.81 23.03 12.06
C ILE A 48 7.18 21.77 11.27
N ILE A 49 6.26 21.28 10.45
CA ILE A 49 6.48 20.10 9.61
C ILE A 49 7.56 20.37 8.57
N GLY A 50 7.57 21.56 7.97
CA GLY A 50 8.56 21.97 6.97
C GLY A 50 9.99 21.96 7.53
N VAL A 51 10.19 22.52 8.72
CA VAL A 51 11.49 22.49 9.42
C VAL A 51 11.91 21.06 9.73
N PHE A 52 10.98 20.22 10.19
CA PHE A 52 11.24 18.82 10.46
C PHE A 52 11.67 18.07 9.20
N VAL A 53 10.92 18.20 8.11
CA VAL A 53 11.26 17.59 6.80
C VAL A 53 12.61 18.09 6.29
N PHE A 54 12.87 19.39 6.38
CA PHE A 54 14.14 19.99 5.98
C PHE A 54 15.32 19.40 6.76
N PHE A 55 15.19 19.25 8.07
CA PHE A 55 16.21 18.64 8.93
C PHE A 55 16.53 17.20 8.50
N PHE A 56 15.52 16.35 8.27
CA PHE A 56 15.74 14.96 7.83
C PHE A 56 16.28 14.87 6.39
N MET A 57 15.88 15.77 5.49
CA MET A 57 16.46 15.85 4.15
C MET A 57 17.94 16.24 4.20
N ALA A 58 18.30 17.24 5.01
CA ALA A 58 19.69 17.64 5.21
C ALA A 58 20.51 16.50 5.82
N LEU A 59 19.99 15.83 6.86
CA LEU A 59 20.64 14.67 7.47
C LEU A 59 20.86 13.54 6.45
N THR A 60 19.89 13.28 5.57
CA THR A 60 20.02 12.28 4.50
C THR A 60 21.07 12.70 3.47
N PHE A 61 21.09 13.98 3.07
CA PHE A 61 22.07 14.51 2.12
C PHE A 61 23.49 14.39 2.64
N PHE A 62 23.76 14.88 3.86
CA PHE A 62 25.07 14.79 4.48
C PHE A 62 25.46 13.35 4.86
N GLY A 63 24.49 12.55 5.33
CA GLY A 63 24.72 11.15 5.72
C GLY A 63 25.00 10.22 4.54
N THR A 64 24.57 10.56 3.33
CA THR A 64 24.80 9.75 2.12
C THR A 64 25.96 10.26 1.25
N ALA A 65 26.58 11.39 1.61
CA ALA A 65 27.69 11.99 0.86
C ALA A 65 28.90 11.05 0.68
N GLY A 66 29.12 10.12 1.62
CA GLY A 66 30.18 9.10 1.55
C GLY A 66 29.74 7.74 1.01
N GLY A 67 28.51 7.61 0.49
CA GLY A 67 27.97 6.34 -0.01
C GLY A 67 28.71 5.83 -1.25
N ARG A 68 28.90 4.51 -1.34
CA ARG A 68 29.48 3.87 -2.53
C ARG A 68 28.65 4.21 -3.76
N GLN A 69 29.22 5.00 -4.67
CA GLN A 69 28.62 5.24 -5.98
C GLN A 69 28.95 4.08 -6.92
N HIS A 70 27.94 3.48 -7.52
CA HIS A 70 28.16 2.51 -8.60
C HIS A 70 28.65 3.24 -9.85
N ALA A 71 29.54 2.59 -10.61
CA ALA A 71 30.09 3.15 -11.83
C ALA A 71 28.96 3.61 -12.77
N ARG A 72 29.03 4.86 -13.23
CA ARG A 72 28.06 5.45 -14.14
C ARG A 72 28.06 4.65 -15.44
N GLU A 73 26.94 4.01 -15.77
CA GLU A 73 26.83 3.25 -17.02
C GLU A 73 27.02 4.16 -18.23
N THR A 74 27.88 3.74 -19.14
CA THR A 74 28.23 4.44 -20.38
C THR A 74 27.18 4.28 -21.48
N GLN A 75 26.27 3.30 -21.38
CA GLN A 75 25.20 3.08 -22.35
C GLN A 75 23.95 3.92 -22.02
N ARG A 76 23.78 5.03 -22.74
CA ARG A 76 22.53 5.80 -22.74
C ARG A 76 21.50 5.11 -23.66
N VAL A 77 20.75 4.17 -23.11
CA VAL A 77 19.61 3.58 -23.82
C VAL A 77 18.43 4.55 -23.78
N SER A 78 17.67 4.67 -24.87
CA SER A 78 16.50 5.56 -24.92
C SER A 78 15.44 5.16 -23.88
N LEU A 79 14.71 6.13 -23.31
CA LEU A 79 13.68 5.84 -22.30
C LEU A 79 12.59 4.91 -22.83
N ALA A 80 12.19 5.06 -24.10
CA ALA A 80 11.18 4.21 -24.73
C ALA A 80 11.64 2.75 -24.82
N GLU A 81 12.92 2.53 -25.14
CA GLU A 81 13.50 1.19 -25.19
C GLU A 81 13.66 0.61 -23.77
N GLN A 82 14.05 1.43 -22.79
CA GLN A 82 14.10 1.01 -21.38
C GLN A 82 12.72 0.57 -20.86
N LEU A 83 11.66 1.29 -21.21
CA LEU A 83 10.28 0.90 -20.89
C LEU A 83 9.90 -0.40 -21.57
N ARG A 84 10.16 -0.52 -22.88
CA ARG A 84 9.85 -1.74 -23.65
C ARG A 84 10.55 -2.97 -23.08
N THR A 85 11.84 -2.87 -22.75
CA THR A 85 12.57 -3.99 -22.14
C THR A 85 12.09 -4.26 -20.71
N GLY A 86 11.75 -3.21 -19.95
CA GLY A 86 11.18 -3.35 -18.60
C GLY A 86 9.90 -4.18 -18.60
N PHE A 87 8.98 -3.92 -19.54
CA PHE A 87 7.78 -4.75 -19.70
C PHE A 87 8.06 -6.14 -20.29
N ALA A 88 9.19 -6.35 -20.98
CA ALA A 88 9.63 -7.67 -21.42
C ALA A 88 10.13 -8.54 -20.24
N ASN A 89 10.50 -7.94 -19.10
CA ASN A 89 10.78 -8.66 -17.87
C ASN A 89 9.46 -9.20 -17.27
N LYS A 90 9.13 -10.45 -17.62
CA LYS A 90 7.89 -11.14 -17.22
C LYS A 90 7.64 -11.08 -15.69
N PRO A 91 8.61 -11.39 -14.81
CA PRO A 91 8.46 -11.19 -13.36
C PRO A 91 8.08 -9.76 -12.95
N PHE A 92 8.68 -8.75 -13.57
CA PHE A 92 8.36 -7.36 -13.27
C PHE A 92 6.95 -6.97 -13.74
N ALA A 93 6.58 -7.34 -14.97
CA ALA A 93 5.23 -7.07 -15.49
C ALA A 93 4.15 -7.75 -14.65
N ALA A 94 4.39 -9.00 -14.23
CA ALA A 94 3.53 -9.74 -13.29
C ALA A 94 3.41 -9.02 -11.92
N LEU A 95 4.54 -8.58 -11.36
CA LEU A 95 4.54 -7.83 -10.10
C LEU A 95 3.80 -6.49 -10.23
N LEU A 96 3.99 -5.78 -11.34
CA LEU A 96 3.36 -4.49 -11.60
C LEU A 96 1.84 -4.63 -11.73
N GLY A 97 1.35 -5.63 -12.45
CA GLY A 97 -0.08 -5.93 -12.57
C GLY A 97 -0.71 -6.36 -11.24
N THR A 98 0.00 -7.19 -10.47
CA THR A 98 -0.42 -7.58 -9.10
C THR A 98 -0.56 -6.35 -8.23
N LYS A 99 0.45 -5.48 -8.22
CA LYS A 99 0.43 -4.27 -7.42
C LYS A 99 -0.69 -3.31 -7.82
N PHE A 100 -0.86 -3.07 -9.13
CA PHE A 100 -1.90 -2.18 -9.63
C PHE A 100 -3.28 -2.60 -9.11
N THR A 101 -3.61 -3.88 -9.25
CA THR A 101 -4.89 -4.44 -8.79
C THR A 101 -5.04 -4.43 -7.27
N GLN A 102 -3.99 -4.75 -6.52
CA GLN A 102 -4.02 -4.68 -5.06
C GLN A 102 -4.17 -3.26 -4.52
N LEU A 103 -3.48 -2.28 -5.11
CA LEU A 103 -3.62 -0.88 -4.72
C LEU A 103 -5.02 -0.37 -5.02
N PHE A 104 -5.60 -0.77 -6.15
CA PHE A 104 -7.01 -0.51 -6.45
C PHE A 104 -7.92 -1.05 -5.34
N GLY A 105 -7.72 -2.31 -4.92
CA GLY A 105 -8.45 -2.90 -3.80
C GLY A 105 -8.26 -2.15 -2.48
N LEU A 106 -7.02 -1.76 -2.15
CA LEU A 106 -6.66 -1.06 -0.92
C LEU A 106 -7.27 0.34 -0.86
N PHE A 107 -7.10 1.15 -1.92
CA PHE A 107 -7.62 2.51 -1.98
C PHE A 107 -9.14 2.53 -2.04
N THR A 108 -9.75 1.60 -2.79
CA THR A 108 -11.20 1.43 -2.79
C THR A 108 -11.71 1.07 -1.41
N SER A 109 -11.06 0.11 -0.72
CA SER A 109 -11.44 -0.28 0.64
C SER A 109 -11.30 0.89 1.63
N THR A 110 -10.27 1.72 1.49
CA THR A 110 -10.07 2.92 2.31
C THR A 110 -11.18 3.94 2.05
N ALA A 111 -11.48 4.22 0.79
CA ALA A 111 -12.53 5.16 0.40
C ALA A 111 -13.93 4.67 0.84
N MET A 112 -14.22 3.38 0.78
CA MET A 112 -15.50 2.83 1.27
C MET A 112 -15.66 2.90 2.78
N SER A 113 -14.57 2.81 3.54
CA SER A 113 -14.65 2.67 5.00
C SER A 113 -15.38 3.85 5.66
N ILE A 114 -15.25 5.07 5.12
CA ILE A 114 -15.98 6.24 5.63
C ILE A 114 -17.51 6.13 5.39
N PHE A 115 -17.93 5.55 4.27
CA PHE A 115 -19.35 5.34 3.96
C PHE A 115 -19.94 4.23 4.82
N VAL A 116 -19.18 3.16 5.08
CA VAL A 116 -19.60 2.10 5.98
C VAL A 116 -19.80 2.63 7.40
N VAL A 117 -18.87 3.44 7.91
CA VAL A 117 -19.00 4.04 9.24
C VAL A 117 -20.23 4.96 9.32
N LYS A 118 -20.45 5.78 8.30
CA LYS A 118 -21.58 6.73 8.27
C LYS A 118 -22.93 6.03 8.12
N TYR A 119 -23.06 5.15 7.13
CA TYR A 119 -24.36 4.61 6.68
C TYR A 119 -24.67 3.22 7.22
N VAL A 120 -23.66 2.36 7.44
CA VAL A 120 -23.86 0.99 7.93
C VAL A 120 -23.78 0.93 9.47
N LEU A 121 -22.83 1.66 10.07
CA LEU A 121 -22.71 1.75 11.53
C LEU A 121 -23.53 2.89 12.14
N GLY A 122 -24.07 3.80 11.32
CA GLY A 122 -24.92 4.91 11.76
C GLY A 122 -24.23 5.90 12.70
N LYS A 123 -22.91 6.12 12.55
CA LYS A 123 -22.16 7.05 13.42
C LYS A 123 -22.17 8.46 12.87
N GLU A 124 -22.51 9.43 13.72
CA GLU A 124 -22.63 10.86 13.36
C GLU A 124 -21.29 11.51 12.99
N ASN A 125 -20.17 11.06 13.60
CA ASN A 125 -18.81 11.56 13.34
C ASN A 125 -17.93 10.54 12.60
N PRO A 126 -18.19 10.22 11.31
CA PRO A 126 -17.45 9.18 10.61
C PRO A 126 -15.95 9.50 10.46
N GLY A 127 -15.57 10.78 10.45
CA GLY A 127 -14.17 11.22 10.39
C GLY A 127 -13.35 10.77 11.60
N GLU A 128 -13.87 10.95 12.81
CA GLU A 128 -13.18 10.56 14.05
C GLU A 128 -13.00 9.04 14.13
N TRP A 129 -14.05 8.29 13.81
CA TRP A 129 -14.01 6.83 13.73
C TRP A 129 -13.00 6.33 12.70
N MET A 130 -12.86 7.02 11.56
CA MET A 130 -11.85 6.72 10.56
C MET A 130 -10.43 7.01 11.04
N ILE A 131 -10.21 8.04 11.86
CA ILE A 131 -8.91 8.32 12.48
C ILE A 131 -8.53 7.15 13.39
N TYR A 132 -9.45 6.70 14.27
CA TYR A 132 -9.20 5.54 15.13
C TYR A 132 -8.95 4.26 14.33
N PHE A 133 -9.77 4.00 13.30
CA PHE A 133 -9.59 2.84 12.43
C PHE A 133 -8.23 2.84 11.75
N THR A 134 -7.83 4.00 11.21
CA THR A 134 -6.56 4.15 10.50
C THR A 134 -5.38 4.00 11.45
N ALA A 135 -5.43 4.65 12.63
CA ALA A 135 -4.42 4.52 13.67
C ALA A 135 -4.19 3.06 14.09
N VAL A 136 -5.27 2.34 14.45
CA VAL A 136 -5.18 0.93 14.86
C VAL A 136 -4.75 0.02 13.71
N SER A 137 -5.18 0.31 12.48
CA SER A 137 -4.71 -0.43 11.29
C SER A 137 -3.21 -0.27 11.07
N PHE A 138 -2.65 0.93 11.27
CA PHE A 138 -1.20 1.14 11.16
C PHE A 138 -0.40 0.50 12.29
N ILE A 139 -0.95 0.48 13.51
CA ILE A 139 -0.37 -0.30 14.61
C ILE A 139 -0.31 -1.78 14.21
N GLY A 140 -1.43 -2.34 13.74
CA GLY A 140 -1.48 -3.72 13.25
C GLY A 140 -0.50 -3.98 12.10
N GLN A 141 -0.38 -3.04 11.15
CA GLN A 141 0.56 -3.10 10.05
C GLN A 141 2.01 -3.14 10.54
N THR A 142 2.37 -2.27 11.49
CA THR A 142 3.74 -2.16 12.00
C THR A 142 4.12 -3.40 12.80
N LEU A 143 3.21 -3.86 13.68
CA LEU A 143 3.40 -5.06 14.50
C LEU A 143 3.47 -6.34 13.66
N SER A 144 2.88 -6.35 12.46
CA SER A 144 2.92 -7.53 11.59
C SER A 144 4.23 -7.69 10.81
N ILE A 145 5.04 -6.63 10.66
CA ILE A 145 6.28 -6.65 9.87
C ILE A 145 7.26 -7.76 10.33
N PRO A 146 7.57 -7.92 11.63
CA PRO A 146 8.46 -8.99 12.08
C PRO A 146 7.90 -10.38 11.79
N MET A 147 6.57 -10.56 11.95
CA MET A 147 5.91 -11.82 11.67
C MET A 147 5.99 -12.16 10.18
N TRP A 148 5.64 -11.23 9.29
CA TRP A 148 5.72 -11.46 7.84
C TRP A 148 7.16 -11.67 7.38
N THR A 149 8.13 -10.97 7.98
CA THR A 149 9.56 -11.20 7.72
C THR A 149 9.96 -12.64 8.10
N TRP A 150 9.54 -13.12 9.25
CA TRP A 150 9.77 -14.51 9.67
C TRP A 150 9.12 -15.53 8.73
N ILE A 151 7.88 -15.27 8.28
CA ILE A 151 7.18 -16.12 7.30
C ILE A 151 7.97 -16.17 5.99
N THR A 152 8.45 -15.03 5.47
CA THR A 152 9.22 -14.98 4.21
C THR A 152 10.58 -15.66 4.27
N ASN A 153 11.12 -15.88 5.47
CA ASN A 153 12.35 -16.64 5.64
C ASN A 153 12.12 -18.16 5.57
N LYS A 154 10.87 -18.62 5.74
CA LYS A 154 10.49 -20.04 5.72
C LYS A 154 9.70 -20.44 4.48
N VAL A 155 8.95 -19.50 3.91
CA VAL A 155 8.03 -19.70 2.79
C VAL A 155 8.41 -18.75 1.67
N GLU A 156 8.26 -19.19 0.42
CA GLU A 156 8.51 -18.35 -0.74
C GLU A 156 7.67 -17.07 -0.70
N LYS A 157 8.29 -15.94 -1.09
CA LYS A 157 7.63 -14.61 -1.04
C LYS A 157 6.27 -14.62 -1.75
N ARG A 158 6.14 -15.36 -2.86
CA ARG A 158 4.89 -15.51 -3.59
C ARG A 158 3.79 -16.16 -2.75
N ALA A 159 4.08 -17.27 -2.08
CA ALA A 159 3.11 -17.96 -1.24
C ALA A 159 2.75 -17.13 0.00
N ALA A 160 3.73 -16.44 0.61
CA ALA A 160 3.47 -15.47 1.67
C ALA A 160 2.55 -14.34 1.18
N TYR A 161 2.66 -13.92 -0.08
CA TYR A 161 1.86 -12.83 -0.65
C TYR A 161 0.43 -13.25 -0.94
N MET A 162 0.24 -14.49 -1.38
CA MET A 162 -1.09 -15.09 -1.48
C MET A 162 -1.75 -15.23 -0.10
N LEU A 163 -0.99 -15.61 0.93
CA LEU A 163 -1.50 -15.72 2.30
C LEU A 163 -1.94 -14.35 2.85
N SER A 164 -1.13 -13.30 2.69
CA SER A 164 -1.52 -11.94 3.12
C SER A 164 -2.73 -11.41 2.35
N THR A 165 -2.83 -11.75 1.07
CA THR A 165 -3.98 -11.41 0.22
C THR A 165 -5.25 -12.09 0.72
N ALA A 166 -5.20 -13.40 0.99
CA ALA A 166 -6.32 -14.15 1.54
C ALA A 166 -6.74 -13.61 2.91
N ALA A 167 -5.78 -13.32 3.79
CA ALA A 167 -6.05 -12.70 5.09
C ALA A 167 -6.77 -11.35 4.95
N PHE A 168 -6.35 -10.50 4.01
CA PHE A 168 -7.00 -9.22 3.75
C PHE A 168 -8.44 -9.40 3.22
N CYS A 169 -8.67 -10.35 2.32
CA CYS A 169 -10.01 -10.69 1.82
C CYS A 169 -10.93 -11.18 2.95
N LEU A 170 -10.45 -12.10 3.78
CA LEU A 170 -11.22 -12.59 4.94
C LEU A 170 -11.61 -11.44 5.88
N MET A 171 -10.68 -10.53 6.17
CA MET A 171 -10.98 -9.35 6.99
C MET A 171 -11.95 -8.40 6.31
N SER A 172 -11.93 -8.30 4.98
CA SER A 172 -12.91 -7.49 4.23
C SER A 172 -14.31 -8.10 4.29
N LEU A 173 -14.45 -9.43 4.21
CA LEU A 173 -15.75 -10.11 4.31
C LEU A 173 -16.43 -9.93 5.68
N THR A 174 -15.66 -9.64 6.74
CA THR A 174 -16.24 -9.36 8.07
C THR A 174 -17.16 -8.13 8.10
N TRP A 175 -17.08 -7.25 7.09
CA TRP A 175 -18.02 -6.12 6.96
C TRP A 175 -19.47 -6.57 6.69
N LEU A 176 -19.70 -7.80 6.22
CA LEU A 176 -21.06 -8.33 6.03
C LEU A 176 -21.82 -8.47 7.35
N VAL A 177 -21.11 -8.71 8.45
CA VAL A 177 -21.68 -8.89 9.79
C VAL A 177 -21.77 -7.56 10.55
N ALA A 178 -21.30 -6.46 9.95
CA ALA A 178 -21.24 -5.17 10.62
C ALA A 178 -22.64 -4.60 10.87
N SER A 179 -22.95 -4.23 12.11
CA SER A 179 -24.27 -3.71 12.52
C SER A 179 -24.17 -2.36 13.24
N PRO A 180 -25.24 -1.55 13.28
CA PRO A 180 -25.24 -0.28 14.02
C PRO A 180 -24.95 -0.42 15.53
N GLN A 181 -25.29 -1.57 16.10
CA GLN A 181 -25.05 -1.93 17.51
C GLN A 181 -23.65 -2.51 17.74
N GLU A 182 -22.78 -2.55 16.72
CA GLU A 182 -21.42 -3.07 16.85
C GLU A 182 -20.63 -2.26 17.88
N SER A 183 -19.99 -2.99 18.82
CA SER A 183 -19.12 -2.39 19.82
C SER A 183 -17.87 -1.80 19.15
N ILE A 184 -17.40 -0.67 19.67
CA ILE A 184 -16.14 -0.05 19.23
C ILE A 184 -14.96 -1.04 19.28
N TYR A 185 -14.95 -1.99 20.22
CA TYR A 185 -13.90 -2.99 20.34
C TYR A 185 -13.84 -3.93 19.13
N ILE A 186 -14.99 -4.34 18.58
CA ILE A 186 -15.07 -5.19 17.40
C ILE A 186 -14.58 -4.42 16.17
N PHE A 187 -15.00 -3.16 16.05
CA PHE A 187 -14.55 -2.26 14.99
C PHE A 187 -13.02 -2.06 15.00
N LEU A 188 -12.44 -1.81 16.17
CA LEU A 188 -10.98 -1.65 16.32
C LEU A 188 -10.23 -2.97 16.13
N LEU A 189 -10.79 -4.10 16.54
CA LEU A 189 -10.22 -5.41 16.27
C LEU A 189 -10.18 -5.69 14.76
N ARG A 190 -11.26 -5.38 14.03
CA ARG A 190 -11.32 -5.48 12.56
C ARG A 190 -10.24 -4.60 11.92
N ALA A 191 -10.05 -3.38 12.42
CA ALA A 191 -8.99 -2.48 11.98
C ALA A 191 -7.59 -3.09 12.19
N LEU A 192 -7.32 -3.61 13.39
CA LEU A 192 -6.04 -4.20 13.75
C LEU A 192 -5.69 -5.37 12.83
N LEU A 193 -6.63 -6.30 12.64
CA LEU A 193 -6.42 -7.50 11.81
C LEU A 193 -6.27 -7.15 10.32
N LYS A 194 -7.04 -6.18 9.81
CA LYS A 194 -6.90 -5.68 8.45
C LYS A 194 -5.54 -5.01 8.23
N GLY A 195 -5.09 -4.22 9.21
CA GLY A 195 -3.75 -3.65 9.25
C GLY A 195 -2.66 -4.72 9.21
N PHE A 196 -2.85 -5.78 10.00
CA PHE A 196 -1.93 -6.91 10.06
C PHE A 196 -1.74 -7.58 8.70
N ALA A 197 -2.83 -7.84 7.97
CA ALA A 197 -2.79 -8.35 6.60
C ALA A 197 -2.15 -7.35 5.61
N ALA A 198 -2.47 -6.05 5.73
CA ALA A 198 -1.91 -5.00 4.89
C ALA A 198 -0.38 -4.85 5.04
N GLY A 199 0.18 -5.13 6.23
CA GLY A 199 1.64 -5.12 6.43
C GLY A 199 2.36 -6.19 5.63
N GLY A 200 1.75 -7.37 5.47
CA GLY A 200 2.28 -8.42 4.60
C GLY A 200 2.27 -7.97 3.14
N LEU A 201 1.16 -7.40 2.67
CA LEU A 201 1.03 -6.89 1.31
C LEU A 201 2.10 -5.84 0.99
N LEU A 202 2.30 -4.87 1.91
CA LEU A 202 3.28 -3.80 1.74
C LEU A 202 4.72 -4.34 1.75
N LEU A 203 5.08 -5.18 2.74
CA LEU A 203 6.41 -5.75 2.85
C LEU A 203 6.77 -6.61 1.63
N LEU A 204 5.86 -7.49 1.22
CA LEU A 204 6.08 -8.40 0.10
C LEU A 204 6.16 -7.65 -1.22
N GLY A 205 5.22 -6.73 -1.48
CA GLY A 205 5.25 -5.87 -2.66
C GLY A 205 6.56 -5.09 -2.80
N GLN A 206 7.06 -4.50 -1.70
CA GLN A 206 8.31 -3.74 -1.69
C GLN A 206 9.56 -4.62 -1.75
N SER A 207 9.52 -5.83 -1.19
CA SER A 207 10.67 -6.75 -1.18
C SER A 207 10.84 -7.52 -2.49
N MET A 208 9.78 -7.71 -3.28
CA MET A 208 9.84 -8.36 -4.60
C MET A 208 10.36 -7.42 -5.68
N LEU A 209 10.18 -6.10 -5.56
CA LEU A 209 10.62 -5.13 -6.55
C LEU A 209 12.15 -5.19 -6.77
N PRO A 210 13.01 -5.09 -5.74
CA PRO A 210 14.46 -5.25 -5.88
C PRO A 210 14.87 -6.58 -6.52
N ASP A 211 14.12 -7.66 -6.27
CA ASP A 211 14.40 -8.98 -6.87
C ASP A 211 14.19 -8.97 -8.38
N THR A 212 13.12 -8.31 -8.85
CA THR A 212 12.85 -8.17 -10.29
C THR A 212 13.86 -7.27 -11.00
N ILE A 213 14.37 -6.25 -10.31
CA ILE A 213 15.40 -5.36 -10.85
C ILE A 213 16.75 -6.09 -10.96
N GLU A 214 17.10 -6.88 -9.93
CA GLU A 214 18.30 -7.72 -9.96
C GLU A 214 18.22 -8.77 -11.07
N TYR A 215 17.05 -9.39 -11.25
CA TYR A 215 16.83 -10.33 -12.34
C TYR A 215 17.02 -9.68 -13.71
N ASP A 216 16.53 -8.44 -13.90
CA ASP A 216 16.77 -7.68 -15.13
C ASP A 216 18.26 -7.44 -15.34
N TYR A 217 18.95 -6.93 -14.32
CA TYR A 217 20.38 -6.66 -14.36
C TYR A 217 21.20 -7.91 -14.71
N ARG A 218 20.86 -9.08 -14.16
CA ARG A 218 21.57 -10.34 -14.46
C ARG A 218 21.39 -10.79 -15.91
N ARG A 219 20.26 -10.47 -16.54
CA ARG A 219 19.99 -10.84 -17.94
C ARG A 219 20.51 -9.80 -18.94
N THR A 220 20.33 -8.53 -18.66
CA THR A 220 20.64 -7.43 -19.60
C THR A 220 22.00 -6.80 -19.34
N GLY A 221 22.52 -6.92 -18.11
CA GLY A 221 23.71 -6.22 -17.66
C GLY A 221 23.51 -4.72 -17.42
N LEU A 222 22.27 -4.21 -17.53
CA LEU A 222 21.95 -2.78 -17.47
C LEU A 222 21.29 -2.41 -16.15
N ARG A 223 21.80 -1.38 -15.49
CA ARG A 223 21.31 -0.83 -14.22
C ARG A 223 20.22 0.20 -14.51
N ARG A 224 18.98 -0.29 -14.57
CA ARG A 224 17.79 0.53 -14.85
C ARG A 224 16.88 0.74 -13.64
N GLU A 225 17.43 0.63 -12.42
CA GLU A 225 16.71 0.72 -11.14
C GLU A 225 15.69 1.88 -11.10
N GLY A 226 16.09 3.06 -11.58
CA GLY A 226 15.23 4.25 -11.62
C GLY A 226 13.97 4.11 -12.47
N VAL A 227 14.03 3.39 -13.60
CA VAL A 227 12.86 3.16 -14.47
C VAL A 227 11.86 2.22 -13.79
N PHE A 228 12.37 1.14 -13.20
CA PHE A 228 11.53 0.17 -12.48
C PHE A 228 10.85 0.82 -11.27
N SER A 229 11.60 1.56 -10.43
CA SER A 229 11.01 2.29 -9.30
C SER A 229 10.07 3.41 -9.73
N GLY A 230 10.36 4.08 -10.85
CA GLY A 230 9.52 5.12 -11.44
C GLY A 230 8.16 4.56 -11.88
N LEU A 231 8.15 3.49 -12.67
CA LEU A 231 6.93 2.80 -13.09
C LEU A 231 6.12 2.29 -11.89
N TYR A 232 6.82 1.72 -10.90
CA TYR A 232 6.21 1.26 -9.66
C TYR A 232 5.47 2.38 -8.92
N SER A 233 6.02 3.60 -8.93
CA SER A 233 5.44 4.80 -8.30
C SER A 233 4.31 5.42 -9.12
N VAL A 234 4.41 5.41 -10.47
CA VAL A 234 3.33 5.87 -11.35
C VAL A 234 2.08 5.03 -11.13
N VAL A 235 2.23 3.71 -11.05
CA VAL A 235 1.13 2.79 -10.73
C VAL A 235 0.47 3.11 -9.40
N GLU A 236 1.24 3.51 -8.38
CA GLU A 236 0.69 3.96 -7.10
C GLU A 236 -0.21 5.19 -7.25
N LYS A 237 0.28 6.22 -7.94
CA LYS A 237 -0.45 7.48 -8.12
C LYS A 237 -1.69 7.32 -8.98
N VAL A 238 -1.61 6.49 -10.02
CA VAL A 238 -2.77 6.16 -10.86
C VAL A 238 -3.82 5.43 -10.02
N ALA A 239 -3.44 4.37 -9.30
CA ALA A 239 -4.37 3.64 -8.45
C ALA A 239 -5.01 4.53 -7.37
N SER A 240 -4.23 5.40 -6.71
CA SER A 240 -4.75 6.29 -5.66
C SER A 240 -5.76 7.31 -6.16
N SER A 241 -5.63 7.75 -7.42
CA SER A 241 -6.50 8.78 -8.01
C SER A 241 -7.76 8.17 -8.63
N PHE A 242 -7.60 7.06 -9.36
CA PHE A 242 -8.71 6.44 -10.08
C PHE A 242 -9.60 5.54 -9.22
N ALA A 243 -9.05 4.86 -8.21
CA ALA A 243 -9.84 3.91 -7.40
C ALA A 243 -11.00 4.59 -6.63
N PRO A 244 -10.81 5.71 -5.91
CA PRO A 244 -11.93 6.40 -5.26
C PRO A 244 -12.95 6.98 -6.26
N THR A 245 -12.48 7.39 -7.43
CA THR A 245 -13.33 7.93 -8.51
C THR A 245 -14.26 6.85 -9.07
N LEU A 246 -13.72 5.67 -9.38
CA LEU A 246 -14.50 4.53 -9.86
C LEU A 246 -15.47 4.01 -8.80
N LEU A 247 -15.08 4.05 -7.54
CA LEU A 247 -15.99 3.75 -6.43
C LEU A 247 -17.19 4.70 -6.41
N GLY A 248 -16.97 6.01 -6.54
CA GLY A 248 -18.05 7.00 -6.56
C GLY A 248 -19.05 6.76 -7.70
N LEU A 249 -18.57 6.38 -8.89
CA LEU A 249 -19.41 5.98 -10.01
C LEU A 249 -20.20 4.70 -9.72
N GLY A 250 -19.57 3.72 -9.07
CA GLY A 250 -20.23 2.48 -8.64
C GLY A 250 -21.39 2.76 -7.67
N TYR A 251 -21.18 3.63 -6.68
CA TYR A 251 -22.24 4.03 -5.76
C TYR A 251 -23.40 4.76 -6.45
N ALA A 252 -23.10 5.62 -7.43
CA ALA A 252 -24.14 6.26 -8.23
C ALA A 252 -25.02 5.22 -8.96
N TRP A 253 -24.45 4.09 -9.41
CA TRP A 253 -25.21 3.02 -10.06
C TRP A 253 -26.13 2.26 -9.10
N PHE A 254 -25.72 2.08 -7.84
CA PHE A 254 -26.57 1.54 -6.77
C PHE A 254 -27.58 2.55 -6.22
N GLY A 255 -27.72 3.72 -6.84
CA GLY A 255 -28.69 4.74 -6.45
C GLY A 255 -28.29 5.57 -5.22
N PHE A 256 -27.02 5.55 -4.82
CA PHE A 256 -26.52 6.39 -3.72
C PHE A 256 -26.68 7.87 -4.08
N GLN A 257 -27.41 8.61 -3.25
CA GLN A 257 -27.65 10.03 -3.45
C GLN A 257 -26.98 10.85 -2.36
N SER A 258 -25.82 11.45 -2.63
CA SER A 258 -25.04 12.21 -1.63
C SER A 258 -25.82 13.33 -0.92
N LYS A 259 -26.90 13.84 -1.53
CA LYS A 259 -27.73 14.94 -1.00
C LYS A 259 -29.06 14.48 -0.36
N ALA A 260 -29.38 13.18 -0.39
CA ALA A 260 -30.61 12.70 0.22
C ALA A 260 -30.49 12.72 1.75
N PRO A 261 -31.53 13.18 2.49
CA PRO A 261 -31.51 13.26 3.95
C PRO A 261 -31.48 11.87 4.61
N VAL A 262 -32.06 10.86 3.97
CA VAL A 262 -32.01 9.45 4.38
C VAL A 262 -31.74 8.60 3.14
N GLN A 263 -30.80 7.66 3.23
CA GLN A 263 -30.52 6.71 2.15
C GLN A 263 -31.53 5.55 2.19
N THR A 264 -31.81 4.94 1.04
CA THR A 264 -32.66 3.74 0.98
C THR A 264 -31.95 2.54 1.59
N THR A 265 -32.70 1.56 2.08
CA THR A 265 -32.16 0.32 2.65
C THR A 265 -31.29 -0.42 1.63
N GLU A 266 -31.71 -0.42 0.36
CA GLU A 266 -30.98 -1.03 -0.75
C GLU A 266 -29.62 -0.35 -1.00
N ALA A 267 -29.52 0.97 -0.84
CA ALA A 267 -28.26 1.70 -0.99
C ALA A 267 -27.29 1.38 0.16
N ILE A 268 -27.80 1.21 1.39
CA ILE A 268 -27.00 0.84 2.57
C ILE A 268 -26.48 -0.61 2.43
N ASP A 269 -27.32 -1.54 2.00
CA ASP A 269 -26.90 -2.92 1.72
C ASP A 269 -25.91 -2.98 0.56
N GLY A 270 -26.11 -2.16 -0.48
CA GLY A 270 -25.13 -1.97 -1.57
C GLY A 270 -23.76 -1.54 -1.05
N ILE A 271 -23.70 -0.55 -0.16
CA ILE A 271 -22.44 -0.12 0.48
C ILE A 271 -21.80 -1.28 1.26
N ARG A 272 -22.59 -2.07 1.99
CA ARG A 272 -22.07 -3.22 2.76
C ARG A 272 -21.50 -4.31 1.85
N TYR A 273 -22.22 -4.70 0.79
CA TYR A 273 -21.74 -5.70 -0.17
C TYR A 273 -20.51 -5.22 -0.93
N CYS A 274 -20.50 -3.97 -1.36
CA CYS A 274 -19.35 -3.37 -1.99
C CYS A 274 -18.13 -3.38 -1.05
N ALA A 275 -18.31 -3.05 0.23
CA ALA A 275 -17.22 -3.03 1.21
C ALA A 275 -16.62 -4.42 1.47
N ALA A 276 -17.43 -5.47 1.38
CA ALA A 276 -16.99 -6.84 1.57
C ALA A 276 -16.41 -7.47 0.30
N PHE A 277 -17.14 -7.42 -0.81
CA PHE A 277 -16.81 -8.18 -2.03
C PHE A 277 -15.89 -7.44 -2.99
N LEU A 278 -15.98 -6.11 -3.09
CA LEU A 278 -15.20 -5.37 -4.09
C LEU A 278 -13.69 -5.41 -3.82
N PRO A 279 -13.20 -5.24 -2.56
CA PRO A 279 -11.80 -5.51 -2.27
C PRO A 279 -11.43 -6.94 -2.62
N CYS A 280 -12.23 -7.94 -2.23
CA CYS A 280 -11.97 -9.35 -2.52
C CYS A 280 -11.87 -9.63 -4.03
N PHE A 281 -12.67 -8.95 -4.84
CA PHE A 281 -12.61 -9.03 -6.30
C PHE A 281 -11.28 -8.51 -6.84
N TYR A 282 -10.85 -7.31 -6.44
CA TYR A 282 -9.57 -6.74 -6.88
C TYR A 282 -8.36 -7.57 -6.41
N PHE A 283 -8.39 -8.01 -5.15
CA PHE A 283 -7.36 -8.88 -4.59
C PHE A 283 -7.36 -10.26 -5.24
N GLY A 284 -8.52 -10.81 -5.57
CA GLY A 284 -8.66 -12.07 -6.31
C GLY A 284 -8.09 -11.98 -7.72
N ILE A 285 -8.40 -10.90 -8.45
CA ILE A 285 -7.80 -10.64 -9.77
C ILE A 285 -6.28 -10.50 -9.66
N SER A 286 -5.76 -9.91 -8.57
CA SER A 286 -4.32 -9.79 -8.34
C SER A 286 -3.57 -11.13 -8.27
N LEU A 287 -4.27 -12.22 -7.95
CA LEU A 287 -3.67 -13.55 -7.92
C LEU A 287 -3.32 -14.07 -9.32
N ILE A 288 -4.01 -13.62 -10.38
CA ILE A 288 -3.74 -14.01 -11.76
C ILE A 288 -2.33 -13.55 -12.21
N PRO A 289 -1.99 -12.24 -12.19
CA PRO A 289 -0.64 -11.81 -12.54
C PRO A 289 0.40 -12.35 -11.54
N LEU A 290 0.06 -12.47 -10.25
CA LEU A 290 0.95 -13.06 -9.25
C LEU A 290 1.28 -14.53 -9.57
N TRP A 291 0.38 -15.25 -10.22
CA TRP A 291 0.63 -16.64 -10.63
C TRP A 291 1.73 -16.76 -11.69
N PHE A 292 1.90 -15.71 -12.51
CA PHE A 292 2.98 -15.59 -13.49
C PHE A 292 4.29 -15.07 -12.90
N TYR A 293 4.29 -14.63 -11.63
CA TYR A 293 5.51 -14.33 -10.88
C TYR A 293 6.21 -15.65 -10.52
N ARG A 294 7.12 -16.10 -11.39
CA ARG A 294 7.96 -17.30 -11.18
C ARG A 294 9.39 -16.88 -10.89
N LEU A 295 9.58 -16.17 -9.78
CA LEU A 295 10.90 -15.69 -9.37
C LEU A 295 11.20 -16.16 -7.96
N ASP A 296 11.85 -17.33 -7.88
CA ASP A 296 12.29 -17.92 -6.62
C ASP A 296 13.78 -17.64 -6.40
N GLU A 297 14.25 -17.80 -5.16
CA GLU A 297 15.65 -17.54 -4.79
C GLU A 297 16.63 -18.32 -5.70
N LYS A 298 16.26 -19.56 -6.06
CA LYS A 298 17.04 -20.40 -6.99
C LYS A 298 17.08 -19.82 -8.40
N THR A 299 15.94 -19.38 -8.94
CA THR A 299 15.84 -18.78 -10.27
C THR A 299 16.61 -17.47 -10.38
N LEU A 300 16.58 -16.66 -9.31
CA LEU A 300 17.38 -15.44 -9.25
C LEU A 300 18.88 -15.77 -9.23
N LYS A 301 19.30 -16.76 -8.42
CA LYS A 301 20.70 -17.21 -8.35
C LYS A 301 21.20 -17.83 -9.65
N SER A 302 20.35 -18.58 -10.36
CA SER A 302 20.69 -19.24 -11.63
C SER A 302 20.58 -18.32 -12.85
N ALA A 303 19.97 -17.14 -12.73
CA ALA A 303 19.95 -16.16 -13.80
C ALA A 303 21.38 -15.66 -14.05
N GLN A 304 22.02 -16.22 -15.08
CA GLN A 304 23.30 -15.75 -15.62
C GLN A 304 23.07 -15.27 -17.05
N ARG A 305 23.99 -14.42 -17.54
CA ARG A 305 23.97 -13.95 -18.93
C ARG A 305 23.92 -15.15 -19.87
N ALA A 306 22.96 -15.12 -20.81
CA ALA A 306 23.03 -15.94 -22.01
C ALA A 306 24.10 -15.33 -22.95
#